data_AF-A0A8C2NRA7-F1
#
_entry.id   AF-A0A8C2NRA7-F1
#
_cell.length_a   1.000
_cell.length_b   1.000
_cell.length_c   1.000
_cell.angle_alpha   90.00
_cell.angle_beta   90.00
_cell.angle_gamma   90.00
#
_symmetry.space_group_name_H-M   'P 1'
#
loop_
_entity.id
_entity.type
_entity.pdbx_description
1 polymer ?
#
loop_
_entity_poly.entity_id
_entity_poly.type
_entity_poly.pdbx_seq_one_letter_code
_entity_poly.pdbx_strand_id
1 'polypeptide(L)'
;MTPTKMGDENKTIQPFWLVMRKYTINIHECIHRVSIKKCAPQALKEIQKFAIKETECPDVPIDTGLNKAVRTKGIRTVPYCICVWLSKNHNEDEYSINKLNTLVT
;
A
#
# COMPACT_ATOMS: atom_id res chain seq x y z
N MET A 1 26.98 32.05 9.21
CA MET A 1 25.94 31.90 10.26
C MET A 1 24.74 31.25 9.61
N THR A 2 24.57 29.94 9.78
CA THR A 2 23.33 29.23 9.42
C THR A 2 22.37 29.33 10.59
N PRO A 3 21.07 29.61 10.39
CA PRO A 3 20.14 29.60 11.50
C PRO A 3 19.84 28.15 11.89
N THR A 4 20.30 27.76 13.08
CA THR A 4 19.86 26.57 13.80
C THR A 4 18.37 26.76 14.12
N LYS A 5 17.48 25.94 13.54
CA LYS A 5 16.08 25.92 13.98
C LYS A 5 15.97 25.05 15.23
N MET A 6 15.48 25.69 16.29
CA MET A 6 15.16 25.08 17.57
C MET A 6 13.86 24.29 17.48
N GLY A 7 13.89 23.10 18.07
CA GLY A 7 12.81 22.54 18.88
C GLY A 7 11.52 22.23 18.13
N ASP A 8 11.44 21.03 17.55
CA ASP A 8 10.16 20.44 17.19
C ASP A 8 9.40 20.07 18.47
N GLU A 9 8.56 21.01 18.85
CA GLU A 9 7.42 20.87 19.74
C GLU A 9 6.75 19.50 19.52
N ASN A 10 6.81 18.69 20.58
CA ASN A 10 6.11 17.42 20.73
C ASN A 10 4.63 17.61 20.39
N LYS A 11 4.27 17.47 19.11
CA LYS A 11 2.89 17.34 18.69
C LYS A 11 2.42 16.02 19.25
N THR A 12 1.58 16.10 20.28
CA THR A 12 0.74 15.04 20.80
C THR A 12 0.41 14.08 19.67
N ILE A 13 1.01 12.89 19.72
CA ILE A 13 0.68 11.81 18.79
C ILE A 13 -0.79 11.53 19.07
N GLN A 14 -1.66 12.09 18.23
CA GLN A 14 -3.05 11.68 18.18
C GLN A 14 -3.01 10.16 18.09
N PRO A 15 -3.65 9.40 19.00
CA PRO A 15 -3.67 7.96 18.92
C PRO A 15 -4.62 7.60 17.78
N PHE A 16 -4.20 7.90 16.55
CA PHE A 16 -4.77 7.31 15.38
C PHE A 16 -4.28 5.87 15.42
N TRP A 17 -5.04 5.04 16.14
CA TRP A 17 -4.99 3.60 16.14
C TRP A 17 -4.21 3.04 14.94
N LEU A 18 -3.07 2.42 15.23
CA LEU A 18 -2.31 1.70 14.24
C LEU A 18 -3.23 0.58 13.72
N VAL A 19 -3.80 0.76 12.53
CA VAL A 19 -4.77 -0.18 11.97
C VAL A 19 -4.00 -1.25 11.24
N MET A 20 -4.02 -2.47 11.76
CA MET A 20 -3.61 -3.67 11.03
C MET A 20 -4.84 -4.52 10.73
N ARG A 21 -5.14 -4.71 9.46
CA ARG A 21 -6.29 -5.52 9.03
C ARG A 21 -5.87 -6.51 7.96
N LYS A 22 -6.40 -7.73 8.09
CA LYS A 22 -6.23 -8.81 7.12
C LYS A 22 -7.42 -8.82 6.17
N TYR A 23 -7.15 -8.63 4.88
CA TYR A 23 -8.16 -8.68 3.83
C TYR A 23 -7.87 -9.82 2.87
N THR A 24 -8.92 -10.35 2.25
CA THR A 24 -8.80 -11.24 1.09
C THR A 24 -9.34 -10.50 -0.12
N ILE A 25 -8.49 -10.25 -1.11
CA ILE A 25 -8.85 -9.54 -2.34
C ILE A 25 -9.09 -10.57 -3.44
N ASN A 26 -10.25 -10.49 -4.09
CA ASN A 26 -10.56 -11.27 -5.28
C ASN A 26 -9.95 -10.59 -6.52
N ILE A 27 -8.78 -11.05 -6.94
CA ILE A 27 -8.06 -10.46 -8.08
C ILE A 27 -8.65 -10.94 -9.41
N HIS A 28 -9.27 -12.12 -9.44
CA HIS A 28 -9.83 -12.68 -10.65
C HIS A 28 -10.87 -11.76 -11.32
N GLU A 29 -11.74 -11.15 -10.50
CA GLU A 29 -12.72 -10.18 -10.97
C GLU A 29 -12.03 -8.92 -11.54
N CYS A 30 -10.96 -8.46 -10.89
CA CYS A 30 -10.19 -7.29 -11.30
C CYS A 30 -9.39 -7.48 -12.62
N ILE A 31 -8.95 -8.70 -12.92
CA ILE A 31 -8.18 -9.01 -14.14
C ILE A 31 -9.04 -9.51 -15.30
N HIS A 32 -10.36 -9.62 -15.10
CA HIS A 32 -11.26 -10.08 -16.13
C HIS A 32 -11.20 -9.16 -17.36
N ARG A 33 -11.05 -9.75 -18.56
CA ARG A 33 -10.89 -9.04 -19.85
C ARG A 33 -9.63 -8.19 -20.01
N VAL A 34 -8.66 -8.27 -19.10
CA VAL A 34 -7.37 -7.57 -19.23
C VAL A 34 -6.46 -8.32 -20.20
N SER A 35 -5.67 -7.59 -20.99
CA SER A 35 -4.67 -8.19 -21.86
C SER A 35 -3.61 -8.94 -21.05
N ILE A 36 -3.18 -10.11 -21.53
CA ILE A 36 -2.21 -10.98 -20.83
C ILE A 36 -0.95 -10.25 -20.36
N LYS A 37 -0.39 -9.37 -21.22
CA LYS A 37 0.82 -8.58 -20.89
C LYS A 37 0.59 -7.57 -19.76
N LYS A 38 -0.65 -7.30 -19.38
CA LYS A 38 -1.04 -6.33 -18.37
C LYS A 38 -1.66 -6.97 -17.12
N CYS A 39 -1.86 -8.29 -17.06
CA CYS A 39 -2.54 -8.94 -15.93
C CYS A 39 -1.86 -8.70 -14.57
N ALA A 40 -0.60 -9.11 -14.42
CA ALA A 40 0.14 -8.88 -13.17
C ALA A 40 0.30 -7.39 -12.78
N PRO A 41 0.68 -6.46 -13.68
CA PRO A 41 0.75 -5.05 -13.32
C PRO A 41 -0.63 -4.44 -13.03
N GLN A 42 -1.70 -4.91 -13.68
CA GLN A 42 -3.06 -4.48 -13.34
C GLN A 42 -3.46 -4.96 -11.95
N ALA A 43 -3.17 -6.23 -11.61
CA ALA A 43 -3.46 -6.77 -10.28
C ALA A 43 -2.80 -5.94 -9.17
N LEU A 44 -1.55 -5.53 -9.35
CA LEU A 44 -0.85 -4.66 -8.38
C LEU A 44 -1.53 -3.29 -8.23
N LYS A 45 -1.98 -2.69 -9.34
CA LYS A 45 -2.73 -1.42 -9.31
C LYS A 45 -4.07 -1.57 -8.60
N GLU A 46 -4.74 -2.71 -8.77
CA GLU A 46 -6.04 -2.97 -8.12
C GLU A 46 -5.87 -3.24 -6.62
N ILE A 47 -4.80 -3.93 -6.20
CA ILE A 47 -4.43 -4.03 -4.79
C ILE A 47 -4.16 -2.65 -4.19
N GLN A 48 -3.45 -1.78 -4.92
CA GLN A 48 -3.19 -0.41 -4.48
C GLN A 48 -4.47 0.41 -4.35
N LYS A 49 -5.36 0.33 -5.34
CA LYS A 49 -6.67 0.99 -5.30
C LYS A 49 -7.53 0.50 -4.14
N PHE A 50 -7.51 -0.81 -3.85
CA PHE A 50 -8.21 -1.39 -2.72
C PHE A 50 -7.70 -0.81 -1.40
N ALA A 51 -6.38 -0.75 -1.23
CA ALA A 51 -5.76 -0.14 -0.06
C ALA A 51 -6.16 1.34 0.11
N ILE A 52 -6.06 2.15 -0.94
CA ILE A 52 -6.46 3.57 -0.91
C ILE A 52 -7.92 3.73 -0.50
N LYS A 53 -8.80 2.85 -0.99
CA LYS A 53 -10.23 2.88 -0.66
C LYS A 53 -10.51 2.53 0.80
N GLU A 54 -9.81 1.55 1.36
CA GLU A 54 -10.04 1.08 2.74
C GLU A 54 -9.38 1.98 3.80
N THR A 55 -8.20 2.52 3.52
CA THR A 55 -7.44 3.32 4.50
C THR A 55 -7.51 4.82 4.28
N GLU A 56 -8.12 5.27 3.17
CA GLU A 56 -8.24 6.69 2.78
C GLU A 56 -6.88 7.41 2.66
N CYS A 57 -5.80 6.64 2.52
CA CYS A 57 -4.44 7.14 2.36
C CYS A 57 -4.06 7.07 0.87
N PRO A 58 -3.60 8.16 0.26
CA PRO A 58 -3.15 8.14 -1.14
C PRO A 58 -1.80 7.42 -1.31
N ASP A 59 -0.92 7.51 -0.30
CA ASP A 59 0.42 6.92 -0.35
C ASP A 59 0.40 5.48 0.16
N VAL A 60 0.53 4.54 -0.77
CA VAL A 60 0.45 3.10 -0.51
C VAL A 60 1.67 2.39 -1.10
N PRO A 61 2.74 2.16 -0.30
CA PRO A 61 3.81 1.26 -0.65
C PRO A 61 3.35 -0.20 -0.64
N ILE A 62 3.67 -0.94 -1.71
CA ILE A 62 3.48 -2.38 -1.80
C ILE A 62 4.79 -3.07 -1.41
N ASP A 63 4.71 -4.02 -0.49
CA ASP A 63 5.88 -4.80 -0.09
C ASP A 63 6.47 -5.60 -1.26
N THR A 64 7.79 -5.77 -1.22
CA THR A 64 8.51 -6.50 -2.26
C THR A 64 8.14 -7.99 -2.26
N GLY A 65 7.86 -8.57 -1.09
CA GLY A 65 7.38 -9.95 -0.94
C GLY A 65 6.01 -10.15 -1.60
N LEU A 66 5.08 -9.23 -1.37
CA LEU A 66 3.76 -9.24 -2.02
C LEU A 66 3.88 -9.12 -3.54
N ASN A 67 4.72 -8.21 -4.03
CA ASN A 67 4.95 -8.05 -5.47
C ASN A 67 5.52 -9.33 -6.12
N LYS A 68 6.47 -9.99 -5.45
CA LYS A 68 7.01 -11.29 -5.88
C LYS A 68 5.93 -12.38 -5.86
N ALA A 69 5.10 -12.44 -4.83
CA ALA A 69 3.99 -13.39 -4.73
C ALA A 69 2.99 -13.24 -5.88
N VAL A 70 2.61 -12.00 -6.21
CA VAL A 70 1.74 -11.68 -7.34
C VAL A 70 2.35 -12.14 -8.67
N ARG A 71 3.67 -11.98 -8.84
CA ARG A 71 4.41 -12.31 -10.09
C ARG A 71 5.03 -13.70 -10.11
N THR A 72 4.77 -14.57 -9.13
CA THR A 72 5.45 -15.87 -8.99
C THR A 72 5.27 -16.78 -10.21
N LYS A 73 4.09 -16.74 -10.86
CA LYS A 73 3.79 -17.54 -12.07
C LYS A 73 4.01 -16.76 -13.38
N GLY A 74 4.71 -15.63 -13.31
CA GLY A 74 4.95 -14.73 -14.45
C GLY A 74 3.84 -13.70 -14.66
N ILE A 75 3.79 -13.11 -15.87
CA ILE A 75 2.92 -11.97 -16.15
C ILE A 75 1.47 -12.35 -16.46
N ARG A 76 1.25 -13.55 -17.00
CA ARG A 76 -0.04 -14.04 -17.49
C ARG A 76 -0.95 -14.54 -16.38
N THR A 77 -0.35 -15.22 -15.40
CA THR A 77 -1.09 -15.99 -14.41
C THR A 77 -0.88 -15.37 -13.05
N VAL A 78 -1.91 -14.69 -12.55
CA VAL A 78 -1.95 -14.12 -11.20
C VAL A 78 -2.79 -15.06 -10.32
N PRO A 79 -2.49 -15.23 -9.02
CA PRO A 79 -3.39 -15.92 -8.10
C PRO A 79 -4.81 -15.30 -8.14
N TYR A 80 -5.83 -16.17 -8.04
CA TYR A 80 -7.23 -15.76 -8.09
C TYR A 80 -7.62 -14.86 -6.92
N CYS A 81 -7.16 -15.22 -5.72
CA CYS A 81 -7.33 -14.43 -4.50
C CYS A 81 -5.98 -14.25 -3.82
N ILE A 82 -5.74 -13.09 -3.24
CA ILE A 82 -4.58 -12.83 -2.39
C ILE A 82 -5.06 -12.34 -1.04
N CYS A 83 -4.47 -12.88 0.01
CA CYS A 83 -4.64 -12.36 1.35
C CYS A 83 -3.54 -11.34 1.62
N VAL A 84 -3.92 -10.11 1.97
CA VAL A 84 -3.01 -9.01 2.24
C VAL A 84 -3.25 -8.45 3.64
N TRP A 85 -2.19 -7.92 4.22
CA TRP A 85 -2.26 -7.09 5.43
C TRP A 85 -2.14 -5.63 5.03
N LEU A 86 -3.06 -4.81 5.51
CA LEU A 86 -2.98 -3.35 5.42
C LEU A 86 -2.58 -2.83 6.79
N SER A 87 -1.40 -2.21 6.87
CA SER A 87 -0.91 -1.51 8.05
C SER A 87 -0.85 -0.01 7.78
N LYS A 88 -1.64 0.76 8.54
CA LYS A 88 -1.63 2.23 8.46
C LYS A 88 -0.64 2.78 9.48
N ASN A 89 0.44 3.39 8.98
CA ASN A 89 1.56 3.86 9.77
C ASN A 89 1.81 5.36 9.55
N HIS A 90 2.61 5.96 10.42
CA HIS A 90 3.14 7.29 10.19
C HIS A 90 4.25 7.24 9.16
N ASN A 91 4.29 8.26 8.29
CA ASN A 91 5.36 8.37 7.32
C ASN A 91 6.62 8.94 8.00
N GLU A 92 7.76 8.29 7.77
CA GLU A 92 9.06 8.73 8.29
C GLU A 92 9.66 9.87 7.44
N ASP A 93 9.22 9.99 6.19
CA ASP A 93 9.69 11.01 5.26
C ASP A 93 9.12 12.40 5.61
N GLU A 94 9.96 13.26 6.16
CA GLU A 94 9.61 14.62 6.58
C GLU A 94 9.19 15.55 5.41
N TYR A 95 9.61 15.22 4.18
CA TYR A 95 9.23 15.95 2.96
C TYR A 95 7.92 15.48 2.32
N SER A 96 7.27 14.45 2.87
CA SER A 96 6.02 13.95 2.31
C SER A 96 4.85 14.89 2.64
N ILE A 97 3.98 15.09 1.65
CA ILE A 97 2.77 15.92 1.84
C ILE A 97 1.81 15.22 2.84
N ASN A 98 1.78 13.89 2.82
CA ASN A 98 0.90 13.08 3.64
C ASN A 98 1.64 12.53 4.86
N LYS A 99 1.08 12.78 6.04
CA LYS A 99 1.65 12.32 7.33
C LYS A 99 1.46 10.82 7.61
N LEU A 100 0.57 10.17 6.85
CA LEU A 100 0.18 8.78 7.03
C LEU A 100 0.38 8.03 5.73
N ASN A 101 0.97 6.85 5.81
CA ASN A 101 1.09 5.91 4.70
C ASN A 101 0.37 4.59 5.04
N THR A 102 0.11 3.77 4.03
CA THR A 102 -0.40 2.41 4.23
C THR A 102 0.51 1.40 3.56
N LEU A 103 1.18 0.56 4.35
CA LEU A 103 1.99 -0.52 3.83
C LEU A 103 1.09 -1.74 3.56
N VAL A 104 1.23 -2.30 2.37
CA VAL A 104 0.55 -3.55 1.97
C VAL A 104 1.56 -4.68 1.98
N THR A 105 1.32 -5.69 2.83
CA THR A 105 2.16 -6.90 2.95
C THR A 105 1.41 -8.15 2.50
#